data_AF-A0A5C7ANX1-F1
#
_entry.id   AF-A0A5C7ANX1-F1
#
_cell.length_a   1.000
_cell.length_b   1.000
_cell.length_c   1.000
_cell.angle_alpha   90.00
_cell.angle_beta   90.00
_cell.angle_gamma   90.00
#
_symmetry.space_group_name_H-M   'P 1'
#
loop_
_entity.id
_entity.type
_entity.pdbx_description
1 polymer ?
#
loop_
_entity_poly.entity_id
_entity_poly.type
_entity_poly.pdbx_seq_one_letter_code
_entity_poly.pdbx_strand_id
1 'polypeptide(L)'
;MNTRHDSNMDKYIDYRDRGLVTIDTLPTITLGSWGRKIEAFQIQLTPKASEHNIERDTLDDVITAKFKFFQYVFDSVTEVHIIPDKNIAYVKAKLIRTNETPFFTEIFEKNNKKEVIRTLTFRKTTEGWKFCD
;
A
#
# COMPACT_ATOMS: atom_id res chain seq x y z
N MET A 1 -4.01 2.81 32.78
CA MET A 1 -2.54 2.93 32.74
C MET A 1 -2.19 3.50 31.39
N ASN A 2 -1.51 4.64 31.34
CA ASN A 2 -1.26 5.40 30.11
C ASN A 2 0.22 5.19 29.71
N THR A 3 0.51 4.08 29.03
CA THR A 3 1.83 3.81 28.46
C THR A 3 1.95 4.60 27.17
N ARG A 4 2.87 5.57 27.16
CA ARG A 4 3.19 6.37 25.98
C ARG A 4 3.90 5.45 24.99
N HIS A 5 3.12 4.78 24.15
CA HIS A 5 3.66 3.92 23.10
C HIS A 5 4.36 4.80 22.05
N ASP A 6 5.52 4.34 21.60
CA ASP A 6 6.20 4.91 20.44
C ASP A 6 5.24 4.86 19.24
N SER A 7 5.17 5.90 18.41
CA SER A 7 4.11 6.08 17.39
C SER A 7 4.00 4.93 16.38
N ASN A 8 5.01 4.07 16.34
CA ASN A 8 5.04 2.86 15.52
C ASN A 8 4.19 1.70 16.07
N MET A 9 3.95 1.60 17.39
CA MET A 9 3.18 0.50 17.98
C MET A 9 1.67 0.66 17.78
N ASP A 10 1.16 1.90 17.77
CA ASP A 10 -0.27 2.18 17.57
C ASP A 10 -0.81 1.56 16.27
N LYS A 11 0.00 1.55 15.22
CA LYS A 11 -0.30 0.88 13.94
C LYS A 11 -0.49 -0.63 14.09
N TYR A 12 0.36 -1.28 14.87
CA TYR A 12 0.25 -2.73 15.09
C TYR A 12 -0.94 -3.06 15.99
N ILE A 13 -1.26 -2.20 16.96
CA ILE A 13 -2.47 -2.33 17.79
C ILE A 13 -3.72 -2.26 16.90
N ASP A 14 -3.83 -1.29 15.99
CA ASP A 14 -4.92 -1.23 15.00
C ASP A 14 -5.02 -2.53 14.18
N TYR A 15 -3.88 -3.03 13.69
CA TYR A 15 -3.85 -4.27 12.93
C TYR A 15 -4.28 -5.49 13.76
N ARG A 16 -3.95 -5.53 15.05
CA ARG A 16 -4.40 -6.58 15.96
C ARG A 16 -5.91 -6.50 16.16
N ASP A 17 -6.44 -5.31 16.42
CA ASP A 17 -7.87 -5.09 16.67
C ASP A 17 -8.72 -5.40 15.42
N ARG A 18 -8.12 -5.31 14.23
CA ARG A 18 -8.70 -5.71 12.94
C ARG A 18 -8.48 -7.20 12.59
N GLY A 19 -7.80 -7.94 13.47
CA GLY A 19 -7.51 -9.37 13.32
C GLY A 19 -6.52 -9.69 12.21
N LEU A 20 -5.56 -8.79 11.94
CA LEU A 20 -4.52 -8.96 10.92
C LEU A 20 -3.23 -9.50 11.50
N VAL A 21 -2.90 -9.09 12.73
CA VAL A 21 -1.71 -9.56 13.45
C VAL A 21 -2.07 -10.07 14.83
N THR A 22 -1.22 -10.94 15.38
CA THR A 22 -1.15 -11.19 16.82
C THR A 22 0.05 -10.45 17.39
N ILE A 23 -0.07 -9.99 18.63
CA ILE A 23 0.99 -9.30 19.35
C ILE A 23 1.13 -9.98 20.71
N ASP A 24 2.28 -10.60 20.93
CA ASP A 24 2.64 -11.22 22.19
C ASP A 24 3.76 -10.43 22.85
N THR A 25 3.67 -10.23 24.16
CA THR A 25 4.73 -9.56 24.94
C THR A 25 5.85 -10.54 25.22
N LEU A 26 7.07 -10.18 24.85
CA LEU A 26 8.27 -10.96 25.15
C LEU A 26 8.89 -10.51 26.50
N PRO A 27 9.75 -11.35 27.09
CA PRO A 27 10.49 -10.97 28.29
C PRO A 27 11.24 -9.65 28.09
N THR A 28 11.19 -8.78 29.10
CA THR A 28 11.89 -7.48 29.07
C THR A 28 13.38 -7.69 28.88
N ILE A 29 13.94 -7.03 27.86
CA ILE A 29 15.36 -7.13 27.55
C ILE A 29 16.09 -5.98 28.25
N THR A 30 17.20 -6.30 28.91
CA THR A 30 18.09 -5.28 29.50
C THR A 30 19.21 -4.99 28.51
N LEU A 31 19.32 -3.76 28.01
CA LEU A 31 20.35 -3.34 27.06
C LEU A 31 21.38 -2.41 27.72
N GLY A 32 22.66 -2.73 27.48
CA GLY A 32 23.83 -1.96 27.90
C GLY A 32 24.16 -2.05 29.39
N SER A 33 25.34 -1.53 29.76
CA SER A 33 25.88 -1.59 31.12
C SER A 33 25.08 -0.78 32.17
N TRP A 34 24.16 0.08 31.72
CA TRP A 34 23.35 0.96 32.57
C TRP A 34 21.95 0.40 32.89
N GLY A 35 21.65 -0.84 32.48
CA GLY A 35 20.45 -1.54 32.93
C GLY A 35 19.13 -1.03 32.32
N ARG A 36 19.17 -0.43 31.12
CA ARG A 36 17.95 0.06 30.46
C ARG A 36 17.06 -1.13 30.07
N LYS A 37 15.85 -1.16 30.63
CA LYS A 37 14.82 -2.16 30.31
C LYS A 37 14.01 -1.72 29.09
N ILE A 38 13.85 -2.63 28.14
CA ILE A 38 13.06 -2.42 26.92
C ILE A 38 12.02 -3.53 26.82
N GLU A 39 10.78 -3.13 26.57
CA GLU A 39 9.69 -4.04 26.26
C GLU A 39 9.88 -4.57 24.84
N ALA A 40 9.94 -5.90 24.71
CA ALA A 40 10.03 -6.57 23.43
C ALA A 40 8.66 -7.17 23.09
N PHE A 41 8.32 -7.17 21.81
CA PHE A 41 7.05 -7.71 21.31
C PHE A 41 7.33 -8.67 20.16
N GLN A 42 6.59 -9.76 20.11
CA GLN A 42 6.54 -10.65 18.97
C GLN A 42 5.27 -10.36 18.18
N ILE A 43 5.44 -9.94 16.93
CA ILE A 43 4.33 -9.61 16.03
C ILE A 43 4.29 -10.67 14.94
N GLN A 44 3.15 -11.34 14.78
CA GLN A 44 2.95 -12.36 13.75
C GLN A 44 1.73 -12.05 12.89
N LEU A 45 1.78 -12.41 11.61
CA LEU A 45 0.64 -12.30 10.71
C LEU A 45 -0.37 -13.41 11.01
N THR A 46 -1.65 -13.07 10.97
CA THR A 46 -2.71 -14.06 10.93
C THR A 46 -2.76 -14.76 9.55
N PRO A 47 -3.42 -15.93 9.42
CA PRO A 47 -3.65 -16.55 8.12
C PRO A 47 -4.36 -15.62 7.13
N LYS A 48 -5.40 -14.91 7.59
CA LYS A 48 -6.14 -13.90 6.82
C LYS A 48 -5.23 -12.80 6.25
N ALA A 49 -4.29 -12.31 7.04
CA ALA A 49 -3.34 -11.29 6.59
C ALA A 49 -2.30 -11.84 5.60
N SER A 50 -1.88 -13.10 5.80
CA SER A 50 -0.83 -13.73 5.00
C SER A 50 -1.24 -13.94 3.54
N GLU A 51 -2.52 -14.15 3.25
CA GLU A 51 -3.05 -14.27 1.88
C GLU A 51 -2.83 -13.03 1.01
N HIS A 52 -2.63 -11.87 1.64
CA HIS A 52 -2.41 -10.59 0.94
C HIS A 52 -0.94 -10.18 0.87
N ASN A 53 -0.04 -11.02 1.37
CA ASN A 53 1.40 -10.77 1.31
C ASN A 53 1.91 -10.99 -0.11
N ILE A 54 2.50 -9.95 -0.70
CA ILE A 54 3.07 -9.99 -2.05
C ILE A 54 4.53 -10.43 -1.99
N GLU A 55 5.25 -9.98 -0.97
CA GLU A 55 6.70 -10.14 -0.89
C GLU A 55 7.14 -10.09 0.57
N ARG A 56 8.02 -11.02 0.95
CA ARG A 56 8.66 -11.06 2.26
C ARG A 56 10.17 -11.10 2.06
N ASP A 57 10.85 -10.17 2.72
CA ASP A 57 12.30 -10.06 2.68
C ASP A 57 12.86 -10.02 4.11
N THR A 58 14.12 -10.42 4.29
CA THR A 58 14.84 -10.36 5.55
C THR A 58 16.19 -9.71 5.31
N LEU A 59 16.36 -8.50 5.82
CA LEU A 59 17.60 -7.74 5.74
C LEU A 59 18.09 -7.43 7.15
N ASP A 60 19.30 -7.86 7.51
CA ASP A 60 19.93 -7.61 8.81
C ASP A 60 19.00 -7.90 10.01
N ASP A 61 18.41 -9.10 10.04
CA ASP A 61 17.43 -9.58 11.03
C ASP A 61 16.09 -8.79 11.07
N VAL A 62 15.88 -7.86 10.15
CA VAL A 62 14.62 -7.15 9.96
C VAL A 62 13.78 -7.83 8.90
N ILE A 63 12.62 -8.36 9.31
CA ILE A 63 11.64 -8.94 8.40
C ILE A 63 10.77 -7.81 7.84
N THR A 64 10.84 -7.61 6.53
CA THR A 64 9.98 -6.67 5.79
C THR A 64 8.95 -7.45 4.99
N ALA A 65 7.68 -7.01 5.01
CA ALA A 65 6.63 -7.60 4.20
C ALA A 65 5.86 -6.51 3.44
N LYS A 66 5.59 -6.74 2.15
CA LYS A 66 4.79 -5.86 1.29
C LYS A 66 3.41 -6.48 1.10
N PHE A 67 2.37 -5.75 1.44
CA PHE A 67 0.98 -6.21 1.33
C PHE A 67 0.24 -5.50 0.21
N LYS A 68 -0.63 -6.23 -0.46
CA LYS A 68 -1.55 -5.67 -1.44
C LYS A 68 -2.65 -4.90 -0.72
N PHE A 69 -2.95 -3.68 -1.15
CA PHE A 69 -4.02 -2.86 -0.56
C PHE A 69 -5.29 -2.89 -1.42
N PHE A 70 -5.14 -2.74 -2.73
CA PHE A 70 -6.23 -2.74 -3.70
C PHE A 70 -5.66 -2.92 -5.12
N GLN A 71 -6.53 -2.96 -6.12
CA GLN A 71 -6.16 -2.84 -7.54
C GLN A 71 -7.01 -1.79 -8.23
N TYR A 72 -6.44 -1.12 -9.22
CA TYR A 72 -7.24 -0.38 -10.20
C TYR A 72 -7.47 -1.25 -11.42
N VAL A 73 -8.72 -1.33 -11.84
CA VAL A 73 -9.10 -1.94 -13.11
C VAL A 73 -9.53 -0.85 -14.09
N PHE A 74 -9.22 -1.06 -15.35
CA PHE A 74 -9.74 -0.20 -16.42
C PHE A 74 -11.25 -0.37 -16.49
N ASP A 75 -11.95 0.75 -16.50
CA ASP A 75 -13.41 0.79 -16.64
C ASP A 75 -13.78 1.23 -18.07
N SER A 76 -13.39 2.45 -18.44
CA SER A 76 -13.83 3.06 -19.70
C SER A 76 -12.90 4.18 -20.16
N VAL A 77 -12.96 4.50 -21.46
CA VAL A 77 -12.41 5.76 -21.99
C VAL A 77 -13.51 6.81 -21.93
N THR A 78 -13.24 7.92 -21.26
CA THR A 78 -14.22 9.01 -21.09
C THR A 78 -14.08 10.09 -22.15
N GLU A 79 -12.87 10.30 -22.67
CA GLU A 79 -12.59 11.37 -23.64
C GLU A 79 -11.36 11.02 -24.47
N VAL A 80 -11.39 11.39 -25.75
CA VAL A 80 -10.23 11.36 -26.66
C VAL A 80 -10.12 12.71 -27.33
N HIS A 81 -8.98 13.37 -27.15
CA HIS A 81 -8.68 14.64 -27.80
C HIS A 81 -7.43 14.50 -28.67
N ILE A 82 -7.59 14.72 -29.98
CA ILE A 82 -6.50 14.60 -30.96
C ILE A 82 -6.01 16.00 -31.33
N ILE A 83 -4.68 16.18 -31.36
CA ILE A 83 -4.00 17.38 -31.83
C ILE A 83 -3.23 17.00 -33.11
N PRO A 84 -3.85 17.16 -34.30
CA PRO A 84 -3.27 16.70 -35.56
C PRO A 84 -1.90 17.34 -35.87
N ASP A 85 -1.77 18.65 -35.68
CA ASP A 85 -0.54 19.40 -35.99
C ASP A 85 0.68 18.92 -35.19
N LYS A 86 0.44 18.27 -34.05
CA LYS A 86 1.49 17.72 -33.18
C LYS A 86 1.57 16.20 -33.26
N ASN A 87 0.71 15.55 -34.03
CA ASN A 87 0.57 14.10 -34.06
C ASN A 87 0.41 13.48 -32.65
N ILE A 88 -0.33 14.15 -31.76
CA ILE A 88 -0.55 13.73 -30.36
C ILE A 88 -2.03 13.49 -30.11
N ALA A 89 -2.34 12.54 -29.22
CA ALA A 89 -3.67 12.36 -28.66
C ALA A 89 -3.60 12.26 -27.14
N TYR A 90 -4.54 12.91 -26.46
CA TYR A 90 -4.79 12.75 -25.03
C TYR A 90 -6.04 11.90 -24.84
N VAL A 91 -5.89 10.78 -24.14
CA VAL A 91 -6.97 9.82 -23.85
C VAL A 91 -7.22 9.83 -22.36
N LYS A 92 -8.41 10.23 -21.94
CA LYS A 92 -8.81 10.12 -20.53
C LYS A 92 -9.41 8.74 -20.29
N ALA A 93 -8.74 7.94 -19.47
CA ALA A 93 -9.19 6.63 -19.04
C ALA A 93 -9.67 6.68 -17.58
N LYS A 94 -10.86 6.13 -17.33
CA LYS A 94 -11.41 5.93 -16.01
C LYS A 94 -10.93 4.58 -15.46
N LEU A 95 -10.40 4.63 -14.23
CA LEU A 95 -9.97 3.48 -13.47
C LEU A 95 -10.82 3.37 -12.20
N ILE A 96 -11.25 2.16 -11.87
CA ILE A 96 -12.05 1.88 -10.67
C ILE A 96 -11.24 0.99 -9.72
N ARG A 97 -11.24 1.37 -8.44
CA ARG A 97 -10.60 0.61 -7.38
C ARG A 97 -11.44 -0.63 -7.01
N THR A 98 -10.79 -1.79 -7.00
CA THR A 98 -11.38 -3.09 -6.69
C THR A 98 -10.46 -3.88 -5.76
N ASN A 99 -10.97 -5.00 -5.21
CA ASN A 99 -10.22 -5.93 -4.38
C ASN A 99 -9.51 -5.26 -3.19
N GLU A 100 -10.21 -4.37 -2.49
CA GLU A 100 -9.70 -3.73 -1.28
C GLU A 100 -9.44 -4.79 -0.21
N THR A 101 -8.21 -4.83 0.29
CA THR A 101 -7.81 -5.78 1.32
C THR A 101 -8.04 -5.17 2.70
N PRO A 102 -8.00 -6.00 3.75
CA PRO A 102 -8.05 -5.51 5.12
C PRO A 102 -6.88 -4.60 5.51
N PHE A 103 -5.86 -4.40 4.68
CA PHE A 103 -4.80 -3.43 4.95
C PHE A 103 -5.15 -2.01 4.50
N PHE A 104 -6.15 -1.87 3.63
CA PHE A 104 -6.67 -0.56 3.24
C PHE A 104 -7.46 0.07 4.40
N THR A 105 -7.27 1.36 4.63
CA THR A 105 -7.91 2.15 5.69
C THR A 105 -8.38 3.48 5.13
N GLU A 106 -9.29 4.15 5.83
CA GLU A 106 -9.83 5.45 5.45
C GLU A 106 -8.74 6.52 5.27
N ILE A 107 -7.61 6.40 5.98
CA ILE A 107 -6.45 7.30 5.82
C ILE A 107 -5.90 7.25 4.39
N PHE A 108 -5.97 6.09 3.75
CA PHE A 108 -5.52 5.91 2.37
C PHE A 108 -6.55 6.35 1.33
N GLU A 109 -7.83 6.54 1.69
CA GLU A 109 -8.91 6.94 0.77
C GLU A 109 -8.61 8.27 0.09
N LYS A 110 -8.11 9.25 0.87
CA LYS A 110 -7.84 10.61 0.37
C LYS A 110 -6.92 10.62 -0.85
N ASN A 111 -5.88 9.78 -0.82
CA ASN A 111 -4.88 9.71 -1.88
C ASN A 111 -5.17 8.61 -2.92
N ASN A 112 -6.10 7.70 -2.62
CA ASN A 112 -6.40 6.54 -3.46
C ASN A 112 -7.90 6.45 -3.75
N LYS A 113 -8.51 7.47 -4.34
CA LYS A 113 -9.98 7.55 -4.54
C LYS A 113 -10.56 6.31 -5.21
N LYS A 114 -11.81 5.96 -4.87
CA LYS A 114 -12.54 4.86 -5.52
C LYS A 114 -12.52 4.91 -7.05
N GLU A 115 -12.62 6.11 -7.61
CA GLU A 115 -12.52 6.34 -9.05
C GLU A 115 -11.44 7.38 -9.34
N VAL A 116 -10.61 7.10 -10.36
CA VAL A 116 -9.54 7.99 -10.81
C VAL A 116 -9.60 8.10 -12.33
N ILE A 117 -9.49 9.32 -12.84
CA ILE A 117 -9.31 9.57 -14.28
C ILE A 117 -7.83 9.84 -14.53
N ARG A 118 -7.23 9.09 -15.45
CA ARG A 118 -5.86 9.28 -15.91
C ARG A 118 -5.87 9.77 -17.34
N THR A 119 -5.10 10.81 -17.61
CA THR A 119 -4.85 11.26 -18.98
C THR A 119 -3.61 10.53 -19.49
N LEU A 120 -3.79 9.75 -20.54
CA LEU A 120 -2.75 9.03 -21.24
C LEU A 120 -2.42 9.79 -22.53
N THR A 121 -1.14 9.94 -22.82
CA THR A 121 -0.60 10.62 -23.98
C THR A 121 -0.14 9.60 -25.00
N PHE A 122 -0.59 9.76 -26.24
CA PHE A 122 -0.18 8.95 -27.38
C PHE A 122 0.42 9.83 -28.46
N ARG A 123 1.41 9.29 -29.18
CA ARG A 123 1.99 9.92 -30.37
C ARG A 123 1.78 9.05 -31.59
N LYS A 124 1.36 9.66 -32.70
CA LYS A 124 1.22 8.98 -33.99
C LYS A 124 2.61 8.83 -34.62
N THR A 125 2.96 7.59 -34.93
CA THR A 125 4.18 7.19 -35.63
C THR A 125 3.82 6.59 -36.99
N THR A 126 4.82 6.23 -37.79
CA THR A 126 4.62 5.50 -39.07
C THR A 126 3.91 4.15 -38.87
N GLU A 127 4.02 3.55 -37.68
CA GLU A 127 3.38 2.29 -37.30
C GLU A 127 2.04 2.48 -36.56
N GLY A 128 1.50 3.70 -36.52
CA GLY A 128 0.30 4.04 -35.76
C GLY A 128 0.57 4.71 -34.41
N TRP A 129 -0.43 4.72 -33.52
CA TRP A 129 -0.34 5.39 -32.22
C TRP A 129 0.47 4.57 -31.22
N LYS A 130 1.41 5.21 -30.54
CA LYS A 130 2.22 4.62 -29.47
C LYS A 130 1.99 5.39 -28.17
N PHE A 131 1.88 4.66 -27.06
CA PHE A 131 1.77 5.23 -25.72
C PHE A 131 3.07 5.95 -25.33
N CYS A 132 2.95 7.07 -24.64
CA CYS A 132 4.09 7.86 -24.18
C CYS A 132 4.13 7.99 -22.65
N ASP A 133 3.05 8.47 -22.04
CA ASP A 133 2.92 8.77 -20.60
C ASP A 133 1.46 8.72 -20.15
#